data_AF-A0A3B9CT84-F1
#
_entry.id   AF-A0A3B9CT84-F1
#
_cell.length_a   1.000
_cell.length_b   1.000
_cell.length_c   1.000
_cell.angle_alpha   90.00
_cell.angle_beta   90.00
_cell.angle_gamma   90.00
#
_symmetry.space_group_name_H-M   'P 1'
#
loop_
_entity.id
_entity.type
_entity.pdbx_description
1 polymer ?
#
loop_
_entity_poly.entity_id
_entity_poly.type
_entity_poly.pdbx_seq_one_letter_code
_entity_poly.pdbx_strand_id
1 'polypeptide(L)'
;GAFGAMLKETNIANTIQEQAQGTKVLGIVSLFLAFGLAALLKVAQGSSTAAMIVVSGMIASMGLTSESLGFNLVYICTAIGAGSCIGSWMNDSGFWIVAKMSGLSEKEALKTWTPMLALLGVVSMVVTIILTFVLPLTNVT
;
A
#
# COMPACT_ATOMS: atom_id res chain seq x y z
N GLY A 1 9.31 10.98 10.88
CA GLY A 1 8.54 10.94 12.14
C GLY A 1 9.00 9.78 13.00
N ALA A 2 8.49 9.67 14.24
CA ALA A 2 8.96 8.68 15.22
C ALA A 2 8.90 7.23 14.70
N PHE A 3 7.84 6.84 13.98
CA PHE A 3 7.72 5.49 13.41
C PHE A 3 8.76 5.20 12.32
N GLY A 4 9.06 6.18 11.46
CA GLY A 4 10.16 6.06 10.48
C GLY A 4 11.54 6.02 11.14
N ALA A 5 11.72 6.68 12.29
CA ALA A 5 12.94 6.54 13.08
C ALA A 5 13.05 5.11 13.64
N MET A 6 11.97 4.55 14.19
CA MET A 6 11.96 3.15 14.64
C MET A 6 12.25 2.16 13.51
N LEU A 7 11.71 2.37 12.30
CA LEU A 7 12.04 1.50 11.15
C LEU A 7 13.52 1.55 10.77
N LYS A 8 14.17 2.71 10.89
CA LYS A 8 15.62 2.83 10.72
C LYS A 8 16.38 2.10 11.84
N GLU A 9 16.00 2.29 13.09
CA GLU A 9 16.64 1.63 14.25
C GLU A 9 16.52 0.10 14.18
N THR A 10 15.36 -0.42 13.76
CA THR A 10 15.12 -1.87 13.61
C THR A 10 15.91 -2.52 12.47
N ASN A 11 16.61 -1.74 11.65
CA ASN A 11 17.36 -2.23 10.48
C ASN A 11 16.53 -3.11 9.52
N ILE A 12 15.21 -2.92 9.49
CA ILE A 12 14.32 -3.77 8.67
C ILE A 12 14.69 -3.68 7.18
N ALA A 13 15.19 -2.53 6.74
CA ALA A 13 15.69 -2.34 5.38
C ALA A 13 16.90 -3.24 5.06
N ASN A 14 17.79 -3.45 6.03
CA ASN A 14 18.95 -4.32 5.89
C ASN A 14 18.53 -5.80 5.95
N THR A 15 17.62 -6.17 6.86
CA THR A 15 17.06 -7.53 6.92
C THR A 15 16.36 -7.93 5.63
N ILE A 16 15.57 -7.01 5.03
CA ILE A 16 14.89 -7.28 3.77
C ILE A 16 15.93 -7.39 2.63
N GLN A 17 16.97 -6.55 2.62
CA GLN A 17 18.06 -6.63 1.64
C GLN A 17 18.89 -7.93 1.75
N GLU A 18 19.17 -8.39 2.97
CA GLU A 18 19.93 -9.62 3.24
C GLU A 18 19.14 -10.89 2.91
N GLN A 19 17.83 -10.90 3.18
CA GLN A 19 16.95 -12.03 2.85
C GLN A 19 16.53 -12.05 1.38
N ALA A 20 16.53 -10.90 0.70
CA ALA A 20 16.23 -10.81 -0.72
C ALA A 20 17.53 -10.93 -1.56
N GLN A 21 17.92 -12.17 -1.89
CA GLN A 21 18.98 -12.40 -2.84
C GLN A 21 18.56 -11.92 -4.25
N GLY A 22 18.93 -10.69 -4.59
CA GLY A 22 18.71 -10.08 -5.90
C GLY A 22 17.68 -8.94 -5.90
N THR A 23 17.99 -7.89 -6.68
CA THR A 23 17.23 -6.63 -6.83
C THR A 23 15.72 -6.82 -7.06
N LYS A 24 15.33 -7.81 -7.88
CA LYS A 24 13.92 -8.08 -8.19
C LYS A 24 13.13 -8.64 -7.00
N VAL A 25 13.77 -9.45 -6.15
CA VAL A 25 13.13 -10.01 -4.95
C VAL A 25 12.88 -8.89 -3.95
N LEU A 26 13.87 -8.02 -3.77
CA LEU A 26 13.77 -6.83 -2.90
C LEU A 26 12.63 -5.89 -3.35
N GLY A 27 12.52 -5.66 -4.66
CA GLY A 27 11.45 -4.88 -5.27
C GLY A 27 10.06 -5.43 -4.93
N ILE A 28 9.81 -6.71 -5.19
CA ILE A 28 8.51 -7.35 -4.96
C ILE A 28 8.16 -7.35 -3.47
N VAL A 29 9.10 -7.70 -2.59
CA VAL A 29 8.87 -7.68 -1.14
C VAL A 29 8.50 -6.27 -0.66
N SER A 30 9.15 -5.25 -1.20
CA SER A 30 8.86 -3.84 -0.86
C SER A 30 7.46 -3.41 -1.30
N LEU A 31 6.96 -3.90 -2.44
CA LEU A 31 5.57 -3.64 -2.87
C LEU A 31 4.56 -4.23 -1.88
N PHE A 32 4.75 -5.49 -1.49
CA PHE A 32 3.85 -6.15 -0.53
C PHE A 32 3.91 -5.50 0.85
N LEU A 33 5.10 -5.09 1.29
CA LEU A 33 5.27 -4.33 2.53
C LEU A 33 4.47 -3.02 2.49
N ALA A 34 4.66 -2.23 1.43
CA ALA A 34 3.98 -0.95 1.25
C ALA A 34 2.45 -1.09 1.20
N PHE A 35 1.96 -2.08 0.45
CA PHE A 35 0.55 -2.44 0.38
C PHE A 35 -0.01 -2.88 1.74
N GLY A 36 0.69 -3.79 2.42
CA GLY A 36 0.25 -4.35 3.70
C GLY A 36 0.19 -3.28 4.79
N LEU A 37 1.21 -2.43 4.89
CA LEU A 37 1.22 -1.30 5.83
C LEU A 37 0.05 -0.34 5.56
N ALA A 38 -0.20 -0.01 4.29
CA ALA A 38 -1.30 0.88 3.92
C ALA A 38 -2.67 0.27 4.25
N ALA A 39 -2.87 -1.02 3.96
CA ALA A 39 -4.09 -1.73 4.30
C ALA A 39 -4.30 -1.81 5.82
N LEU A 40 -3.26 -2.14 6.60
CA LEU A 40 -3.33 -2.20 8.05
C LEU A 40 -3.70 -0.84 8.66
N LEU A 41 -3.03 0.24 8.25
CA LEU A 41 -3.34 1.57 8.75
C LEU A 41 -4.73 2.02 8.29
N LYS A 42 -5.12 1.73 7.05
CA LYS A 42 -6.46 2.02 6.56
C LYS A 42 -7.55 1.32 7.37
N VAL A 43 -7.38 0.03 7.64
CA VAL A 43 -8.33 -0.75 8.45
C VAL A 43 -8.45 -0.16 9.86
N ALA A 44 -7.34 0.23 10.48
CA ALA A 44 -7.34 0.78 11.83
C ALA A 44 -7.94 2.21 11.91
N GLN A 45 -7.56 3.09 10.98
CA GLN A 45 -7.83 4.54 11.03
C GLN A 45 -9.05 4.98 10.20
N GLY A 46 -9.43 4.22 9.18
CA GLY A 46 -10.55 4.55 8.29
C GLY A 46 -10.21 5.51 7.15
N SER A 47 -9.27 6.45 7.29
CA SER A 47 -8.91 7.40 6.23
C SER A 47 -7.84 6.88 5.26
N SER A 48 -8.16 6.80 3.96
CA SER A 48 -7.20 6.42 2.90
C SER A 48 -6.08 7.44 2.75
N THR A 49 -6.39 8.73 2.69
CA THR A 49 -5.37 9.78 2.51
C THR A 49 -4.38 9.81 3.65
N ALA A 50 -4.86 9.75 4.90
CA ALA A 50 -3.97 9.76 6.05
C ALA A 50 -3.14 8.47 6.13
N ALA A 51 -3.70 7.29 5.79
CA ALA A 51 -2.93 6.05 5.69
C ALA A 51 -1.82 6.16 4.63
N MET A 52 -2.14 6.69 3.44
CA MET A 52 -1.15 6.91 2.38
C MET A 52 -0.02 7.85 2.82
N ILE A 53 -0.33 8.97 3.49
CA ILE A 53 0.68 9.91 3.98
C ILE A 53 1.63 9.26 4.99
N VAL A 54 1.07 8.54 5.97
CA VAL A 54 1.87 7.89 7.02
C VAL A 54 2.78 6.83 6.43
N VAL A 55 2.24 5.94 5.59
CA VAL A 55 3.03 4.85 4.98
C VAL A 55 4.05 5.40 3.99
N SER A 56 3.72 6.43 3.21
CA SER A 56 4.70 7.07 2.32
C SER A 56 5.88 7.63 3.12
N GLY A 57 5.63 8.27 4.27
CA GLY A 57 6.68 8.75 5.17
C GLY A 57 7.51 7.61 5.80
N MET A 58 6.89 6.47 6.07
CA MET A 58 7.58 5.27 6.56
C MET A 58 8.49 4.68 5.49
N ILE A 59 7.99 4.45 4.27
CA ILE A 59 8.79 3.87 3.18
C ILE A 59 9.90 4.82 2.72
N ALA A 60 9.66 6.13 2.68
CA ALA A 60 10.69 7.12 2.37
C ALA A 60 11.88 7.05 3.33
N SER A 61 11.65 6.65 4.59
CA SER A 61 12.71 6.51 5.59
C SER A 61 13.62 5.28 5.37
N MET A 62 13.22 4.33 4.52
CA MET A 62 13.96 3.09 4.26
C MET A 62 15.10 3.26 3.23
N GLY A 63 15.18 4.41 2.54
CA GLY A 63 16.26 4.68 1.58
C GLY A 63 16.24 3.80 0.33
N LEU A 64 15.07 3.30 -0.06
CA LEU A 64 14.92 2.49 -1.28
C LEU A 64 15.19 3.36 -2.53
N THR A 65 15.90 2.81 -3.51
CA THR A 65 16.21 3.47 -4.78
C THR A 65 15.64 2.66 -5.94
N SER A 66 15.43 3.29 -7.11
CA SER A 66 14.96 2.57 -8.30
C SER A 66 15.95 1.46 -8.70
N GLU A 67 17.24 1.67 -8.45
CA GLU A 67 18.29 0.70 -8.68
C GLU A 67 18.20 -0.49 -7.72
N SER A 68 17.87 -0.27 -6.44
CA SER A 68 17.71 -1.36 -5.47
C SER A 68 16.41 -2.15 -5.68
N LEU A 69 15.37 -1.53 -6.22
CA LEU A 69 14.06 -2.15 -6.47
C LEU A 69 13.96 -2.83 -7.84
N GLY A 70 14.78 -2.42 -8.81
CA GLY A 70 14.70 -2.90 -10.19
C GLY A 70 13.52 -2.33 -10.99
N PHE A 71 12.83 -1.33 -10.43
CA PHE A 71 11.75 -0.56 -11.03
C PHE A 71 11.65 0.81 -10.36
N ASN A 72 10.94 1.75 -10.98
CA ASN A 72 10.77 3.10 -10.48
C ASN A 72 9.95 3.16 -9.17
N LEU A 73 10.34 4.03 -8.23
CA LEU A 73 9.63 4.22 -6.96
C LEU A 73 8.14 4.55 -7.11
N VAL A 74 7.68 5.05 -8.26
CA VAL A 74 6.24 5.25 -8.53
C VAL A 74 5.41 4.00 -8.25
N TYR A 75 5.96 2.81 -8.48
CA TYR A 75 5.25 1.56 -8.23
C TYR A 75 5.00 1.31 -6.74
N ILE A 76 5.92 1.75 -5.86
CA ILE A 76 5.69 1.77 -4.42
C ILE A 76 4.50 2.68 -4.09
N CYS A 77 4.44 3.88 -4.68
CA CYS A 77 3.30 4.78 -4.48
C CYS A 77 1.98 4.14 -4.91
N THR A 78 1.96 3.42 -6.04
CA THR A 78 0.76 2.71 -6.49
C THR A 78 0.38 1.56 -5.55
N ALA A 79 1.36 0.83 -4.99
CA ALA A 79 1.09 -0.23 -4.00
C ALA A 79 0.52 0.33 -2.69
N ILE A 80 1.01 1.48 -2.22
CA ILE A 80 0.46 2.21 -1.07
C ILE A 80 -1.00 2.60 -1.36
N GLY A 81 -1.27 3.17 -2.54
CA GLY A 81 -2.62 3.52 -2.96
C GLY A 81 -3.56 2.31 -2.98
N ALA A 82 -3.13 1.22 -3.60
CA ALA A 82 -3.87 -0.04 -3.67
C ALA A 82 -4.20 -0.61 -2.27
N GLY A 83 -3.23 -0.60 -1.35
CA GLY A 83 -3.45 -1.03 0.03
C GLY A 83 -4.44 -0.15 0.78
N SER A 84 -4.41 1.17 0.53
CA SER A 84 -5.33 2.14 1.16
C SER A 84 -6.81 2.00 0.75
N CYS A 85 -7.10 1.20 -0.27
CA CYS A 85 -8.47 0.87 -0.66
C CYS A 85 -9.07 -0.23 0.23
N ILE A 86 -8.26 -1.08 0.85
CA ILE A 86 -8.74 -2.27 1.57
C ILE A 86 -9.31 -1.90 2.93
N GLY A 87 -10.39 -2.60 3.32
CA GLY A 87 -10.85 -2.56 4.71
C GLY A 87 -11.59 -1.27 5.08
N SER A 88 -12.41 -0.76 4.17
CA SER A 88 -13.41 0.26 4.50
C SER A 88 -14.56 -0.37 5.28
N TRP A 89 -14.76 0.06 6.54
CA TRP A 89 -15.83 -0.39 7.43
C TRP A 89 -16.34 0.81 8.25
N MET A 90 -16.96 0.59 9.42
CA MET A 90 -17.70 1.62 10.16
C MET A 90 -16.83 2.82 10.58
N ASN A 91 -15.50 2.68 10.59
CA ASN A 91 -14.56 3.76 10.89
C ASN A 91 -14.23 4.67 9.69
N ASP A 92 -14.75 4.36 8.50
CA ASP A 92 -14.51 5.11 7.26
C ASP A 92 -15.73 5.98 6.92
N SER A 93 -15.50 7.28 6.68
CA SER A 93 -16.58 8.17 6.26
C SER A 93 -17.14 7.83 4.88
N GLY A 94 -16.32 7.28 3.97
CA GLY A 94 -16.75 6.82 2.65
C GLY A 94 -17.76 5.68 2.73
N PHE A 95 -17.59 4.77 3.70
CA PHE A 95 -18.55 3.70 3.97
C PHE A 95 -19.95 4.26 4.28
N TRP A 96 -20.02 5.26 5.17
CA TRP A 96 -21.28 5.86 5.57
C TRP A 96 -21.95 6.65 4.46
N ILE A 97 -21.17 7.36 3.64
CA ILE A 97 -21.70 8.09 2.48
C ILE A 97 -22.41 7.12 1.54
N VAL A 98 -21.76 6.01 1.19
CA VAL A 98 -22.33 5.01 0.29
C VAL A 98 -23.55 4.32 0.91
N ALA A 99 -23.45 3.91 2.18
CA ALA A 99 -24.59 3.28 2.86
C ALA A 99 -25.83 4.19 2.87
N LYS A 100 -25.66 5.48 3.18
CA LYS A 100 -26.77 6.43 3.28
C LYS A 100 -27.32 6.86 1.92
N MET A 101 -26.44 7.11 0.94
CA MET A 101 -26.88 7.52 -0.40
C MET A 101 -27.55 6.38 -1.18
N SER A 102 -27.14 5.13 -0.95
CA SER A 102 -27.73 3.95 -1.58
C SER A 102 -28.95 3.38 -0.83
N GLY A 103 -29.30 3.93 0.35
CA GLY A 103 -30.41 3.43 1.17
C GLY A 103 -30.18 2.03 1.75
N LEU A 104 -28.91 1.61 1.88
CA LEU A 104 -28.54 0.28 2.38
C LEU A 104 -28.52 0.26 3.90
N SER A 105 -28.86 -0.89 4.49
CA SER A 105 -28.53 -1.15 5.90
C SER A 105 -27.02 -1.29 6.08
N GLU A 106 -26.54 -1.08 7.31
CA GLU A 106 -25.10 -1.22 7.65
C GLU A 106 -24.55 -2.60 7.25
N LYS A 107 -25.34 -3.65 7.48
CA LYS A 107 -24.95 -5.03 7.15
C LYS A 107 -24.88 -5.27 5.65
N GLU A 108 -25.77 -4.66 4.87
CA GLU A 108 -25.74 -4.74 3.40
C GLU A 108 -24.58 -3.94 2.83
N ALA A 109 -24.32 -2.74 3.35
CA ALA A 109 -23.17 -1.94 2.98
C ALA A 109 -21.87 -2.68 3.29
N LEU A 110 -21.72 -3.27 4.48
CA LEU A 110 -20.52 -4.05 4.84
C LEU A 110 -20.31 -5.24 3.89
N LYS A 111 -21.40 -5.89 3.44
CA LYS A 111 -21.32 -7.04 2.53
C LYS A 111 -21.05 -6.68 1.07
N THR A 112 -21.29 -5.44 0.68
CA THR A 112 -21.15 -5.00 -0.73
C THR A 112 -19.94 -4.09 -0.91
N TRP A 113 -19.84 -3.03 -0.10
CA TRP A 113 -18.80 -2.02 -0.18
C TRP A 113 -17.41 -2.54 0.21
N THR A 114 -17.30 -3.20 1.37
CA THR A 114 -16.00 -3.66 1.86
C THR A 114 -15.35 -4.70 0.94
N PRO A 115 -16.07 -5.73 0.42
CA PRO A 115 -15.48 -6.69 -0.52
C PRO A 115 -15.18 -6.07 -1.88
N MET A 116 -16.02 -5.14 -2.37
CA MET A 116 -15.76 -4.43 -3.64
C MET A 116 -14.46 -3.64 -3.57
N LEU A 117 -14.25 -2.90 -2.49
CA LEU A 117 -13.01 -2.15 -2.28
C LEU A 117 -11.81 -3.08 -2.04
N ALA A 118 -12.01 -4.20 -1.36
CA ALA A 118 -10.96 -5.21 -1.22
C ALA A 118 -10.52 -5.77 -2.57
N LEU A 119 -11.49 -6.09 -3.44
CA LEU A 119 -11.23 -6.53 -4.81
C LEU A 119 -10.51 -5.45 -5.61
N LEU A 120 -10.94 -4.19 -5.52
CA LEU A 120 -10.27 -3.06 -6.17
C LEU A 120 -8.80 -2.95 -5.75
N GLY A 121 -8.53 -3.05 -4.45
CA GLY A 121 -7.16 -3.03 -3.90
C GLY A 121 -6.30 -4.18 -4.41
N VAL A 122 -6.84 -5.41 -4.41
CA VAL A 122 -6.12 -6.60 -4.92
C VAL A 122 -5.85 -6.50 -6.42
N VAL A 123 -6.84 -6.11 -7.22
CA VAL A 123 -6.68 -5.91 -8.67
C VAL A 123 -5.64 -4.82 -8.94
N SER A 124 -5.70 -3.70 -8.22
CA SER A 124 -4.72 -2.62 -8.36
C SER A 124 -3.30 -3.11 -8.04
N MET A 125 -3.14 -3.92 -7.00
CA MET A 125 -1.84 -4.52 -6.64
C MET A 125 -1.33 -5.48 -7.73
N VAL A 126 -2.20 -6.33 -8.28
CA VAL A 126 -1.85 -7.25 -9.39
C VAL A 126 -1.40 -6.44 -10.61
N VAL A 127 -2.13 -5.38 -10.97
CA VAL A 127 -1.77 -4.49 -12.08
C VAL A 127 -0.44 -3.80 -11.81
N THR A 128 -0.19 -3.30 -10.59
CA THR A 128 1.09 -2.71 -10.19
C THR A 128 2.24 -3.70 -10.40
N ILE A 129 2.10 -4.95 -9.96
CA ILE A 129 3.12 -5.99 -10.15
C ILE A 129 3.35 -6.24 -11.65
N ILE A 130 2.29 -6.38 -12.44
CA ILE A 130 2.44 -6.60 -13.89
C ILE A 130 3.21 -5.44 -14.54
N LEU A 131 2.88 -4.20 -14.16
CA LEU A 131 3.55 -3.03 -14.72
C LEU A 131 5.02 -2.93 -14.33
N THR A 132 5.44 -3.42 -13.15
CA THR A 132 6.87 -3.43 -12.80
C THR A 132 7.69 -4.33 -13.73
N PHE A 133 7.09 -5.40 -14.28
CA PHE A 133 7.74 -6.28 -15.25
C PHE A 133 7.67 -5.74 -16.69
N VAL A 134 6.52 -5.19 -17.09
CA VAL A 134 6.28 -4.74 -18.47
C VAL A 134 6.90 -3.36 -18.75
N LEU A 135 6.85 -2.46 -17.77
CA LEU A 135 7.30 -1.07 -17.87
C LEU A 135 8.04 -0.66 -16.58
N PRO A 136 9.26 -1.15 -16.31
CA PRO A 136 9.95 -0.85 -15.04
C PRO A 136 10.30 0.64 -14.83
N LEU A 137 10.24 1.48 -15.87
CA LEU A 137 10.49 2.94 -15.82
C LEU A 137 11.83 3.35 -15.16
N THR A 138 12.85 2.51 -15.27
CA THR A 138 14.19 2.73 -14.68
C THR A 138 15.03 3.77 -15.42
N ASN A 139 14.60 4.21 -16.61
CA ASN A 139 15.38 5.08 -17.52
C ASN A 139 14.94 6.55 -17.52
N VAL A 140 14.22 7.03 -16.51
CA VAL A 140 13.97 8.47 -16.36
C VAL A 140 15.11 9.02 -15.50
N THR A 141 16.13 9.50 -16.21
CA THR A 141 17.34 10.22 -15.76
C THR A 141 17.16 11.09 -14.53
#